data_AF-A0A2E7S5I5-F1
#
_entry.id   AF-A0A2E7S5I5-F1
#
_cell.length_a   1.000
_cell.length_b   1.000
_cell.length_c   1.000
_cell.angle_alpha   90.00
_cell.angle_beta   90.00
_cell.angle_gamma   90.00
#
_symmetry.space_group_name_H-M   'P 1'
#
loop_
_entity.id
_entity.type
_entity.pdbx_description
1 polymer ?
#
loop_
_entity_poly.entity_id
_entity_poly.type
_entity_poly.pdbx_seq_one_letter_code
_entity_poly.pdbx_strand_id
1 'polypeptide(L)'
;MIEDIPESVDLQASIGTAISIDMVVPEIYRREGTAVGSMMLQQMQWLDSAWWPATVFLTNIPGWINLTTEPSTDFDITKTLAFQGSPTLEFKASMEGASLYIEAYGKAINRKGDVILLAEGITDFMSIKMTESYGLSIRSGGQGVEKLYVRMSNIPATPPVVLEELEVLGENLQRATINVRELLGPYYSVIEIDDVQGGRIIASARLSATIEDTEFDLRGVLLDAQFSGGLPTGTTLGVNGMASDLSMLNMVPGMGDSNKHLMVAEPFSSAVLTILATTLGGD
;
A
#
# COMPACT_ATOMS: atom_id res chain seq x y z
N MET A 1 -15.54 -15.43 -13.80
CA MET A 1 -15.41 -16.89 -13.65
C MET A 1 -15.50 -17.21 -12.18
N ILE A 2 -16.20 -18.26 -11.77
CA ILE A 2 -16.26 -18.69 -10.37
C ILE A 2 -16.12 -20.21 -10.36
N GLU A 3 -15.30 -20.75 -9.47
CA GLU A 3 -15.02 -22.18 -9.35
C GLU A 3 -15.37 -22.72 -7.97
N ASP A 4 -15.65 -24.02 -7.92
CA ASP A 4 -16.09 -24.74 -6.72
C ASP A 4 -17.26 -24.05 -6.00
N ILE A 5 -18.27 -23.65 -6.78
CA ILE A 5 -19.49 -22.99 -6.29
C ILE A 5 -20.36 -24.02 -5.53
N PRO A 6 -20.91 -23.68 -4.36
CA PRO A 6 -21.93 -24.48 -3.70
C PRO A 6 -23.25 -24.45 -4.49
N GLU A 7 -24.29 -25.12 -3.98
CA GLU A 7 -25.59 -25.21 -4.66
C GLU A 7 -26.23 -23.84 -4.93
N SER A 8 -25.99 -22.85 -4.07
CA SER A 8 -26.45 -21.47 -4.29
C SER A 8 -25.48 -20.46 -3.70
N VAL A 9 -25.30 -19.35 -4.41
CA VAL A 9 -24.53 -18.17 -3.99
C VAL A 9 -25.31 -16.94 -4.40
N ASP A 10 -25.43 -15.98 -3.48
CA ASP A 10 -25.84 -14.62 -3.80
C ASP A 10 -24.57 -13.79 -4.04
N LEU A 11 -24.48 -13.14 -5.20
CA LEU A 11 -23.33 -12.36 -5.61
C LEU A 11 -23.81 -11.05 -6.24
N GLN A 12 -23.48 -9.95 -5.58
CA GLN A 12 -23.57 -8.62 -6.13
C GLN A 12 -22.16 -8.12 -6.39
N ALA A 13 -21.84 -7.83 -7.66
CA ALA A 13 -20.55 -7.30 -8.03
C ALA A 13 -20.68 -6.13 -9.01
N SER A 14 -19.85 -5.11 -8.79
CA SER A 14 -19.70 -3.95 -9.66
C SER A 14 -18.21 -3.63 -9.78
N ILE A 15 -17.74 -3.44 -11.01
CA ILE A 15 -16.42 -2.89 -11.29
C ILE A 15 -16.67 -1.64 -12.13
N GLY A 16 -15.96 -0.56 -11.87
CA GLY A 16 -16.18 0.73 -12.52
C GLY A 16 -15.26 1.77 -11.92
N THR A 17 -15.80 2.94 -11.56
CA THR A 17 -15.05 3.92 -10.76
C THR A 17 -14.71 3.40 -9.36
N ALA A 18 -15.43 2.38 -8.90
CA ALA A 18 -15.21 1.65 -7.67
C ALA A 18 -15.32 0.15 -7.96
N ILE A 19 -14.70 -0.68 -7.12
CA ILE A 19 -14.96 -2.12 -7.09
C ILE A 19 -15.78 -2.41 -5.84
N SER A 20 -16.91 -3.10 -6.02
CA SER A 20 -17.75 -3.57 -4.94
C SER A 20 -18.10 -5.02 -5.21
N ILE A 21 -17.83 -5.88 -4.25
CA ILE A 21 -18.19 -7.29 -4.27
C ILE A 21 -18.83 -7.61 -2.93
N ASP A 22 -20.08 -8.02 -2.97
CA ASP A 22 -20.79 -8.60 -1.84
C ASP A 22 -21.19 -10.02 -2.24
N MET A 23 -20.71 -11.00 -1.49
CA MET A 23 -21.03 -12.41 -1.73
C MET A 23 -21.48 -13.05 -0.44
N VAL A 24 -22.61 -13.76 -0.51
CA VAL A 24 -23.14 -14.55 0.60
C VAL A 24 -23.53 -15.93 0.11
N VAL A 25 -23.02 -16.96 0.79
CA VAL A 25 -23.49 -18.33 0.64
C VAL A 25 -24.57 -18.58 1.70
N PRO A 26 -25.80 -19.01 1.32
CA PRO A 26 -26.82 -19.37 2.29
C PRO A 26 -26.35 -20.48 3.23
N GLU A 27 -26.70 -20.40 4.52
CA GLU A 27 -26.22 -21.34 5.55
C GLU A 27 -26.42 -22.81 5.21
N ILE A 28 -27.56 -23.15 4.61
CA ILE A 28 -27.92 -24.50 4.19
C ILE A 28 -26.97 -25.10 3.14
N TYR A 29 -26.22 -24.26 2.41
CA TYR A 29 -25.29 -24.67 1.36
C TYR A 29 -23.82 -24.39 1.73
N ARG A 30 -23.56 -23.88 2.95
CA ARG A 30 -22.19 -23.63 3.42
C ARG A 30 -21.50 -24.96 3.73
N ARG A 31 -20.23 -25.04 3.33
CA ARG A 31 -19.29 -26.07 3.76
C ARG A 31 -18.49 -25.53 4.96
N GLU A 32 -17.93 -26.44 5.76
CA GLU A 32 -16.97 -26.04 6.78
C GLU A 32 -15.71 -25.45 6.12
N GLY A 33 -15.31 -24.25 6.53
CA GLY A 33 -14.18 -23.52 5.94
C GLY A 33 -14.55 -22.78 4.64
N THR A 34 -13.83 -23.08 3.56
CA THR A 34 -14.00 -22.41 2.25
C THR A 34 -15.36 -22.75 1.63
N ALA A 35 -16.15 -21.71 1.33
CA ALA A 35 -17.45 -21.85 0.73
C ALA A 35 -17.41 -21.83 -0.80
N VAL A 36 -16.58 -20.95 -1.39
CA VAL A 36 -16.32 -20.85 -2.85
C VAL A 36 -14.81 -20.92 -3.06
N GLY A 37 -14.36 -21.77 -3.98
CA GLY A 37 -12.93 -22.02 -4.19
C GLY A 37 -12.21 -20.80 -4.75
N SER A 38 -12.70 -20.27 -5.88
CA SER A 38 -12.15 -19.07 -6.49
C SER A 38 -13.19 -18.24 -7.23
N MET A 39 -12.92 -16.94 -7.37
CA MET A 39 -13.70 -16.01 -8.18
C MET A 39 -12.77 -15.05 -8.91
N MET A 40 -12.99 -14.90 -10.21
CA MET A 40 -12.38 -13.89 -11.05
C MET A 40 -13.47 -12.97 -11.61
N LEU A 41 -13.31 -11.67 -11.39
CA LEU A 41 -14.09 -10.64 -12.04
C LEU A 41 -13.14 -9.77 -12.86
N GLN A 42 -13.50 -9.50 -14.10
CA GLN A 42 -12.72 -8.63 -14.96
C GLN A 42 -13.66 -7.73 -15.74
N GLN A 43 -13.30 -6.45 -15.81
CA GLN A 43 -14.00 -5.47 -16.62
C GLN A 43 -13.01 -4.74 -17.52
N MET A 44 -13.49 -4.32 -18.69
CA MET A 44 -12.77 -3.41 -19.58
C MET A 44 -13.49 -2.05 -19.60
N GLN A 45 -12.75 -0.97 -19.41
CA GLN A 45 -13.24 0.38 -19.64
C GLN A 45 -12.63 0.93 -20.94
N TRP A 46 -13.47 1.50 -21.81
CA TRP A 46 -13.00 2.22 -22.99
C TRP A 46 -12.68 3.68 -22.61
N LEU A 47 -11.42 4.08 -22.73
CA LEU A 47 -10.96 5.44 -22.46
C LEU A 47 -9.71 5.75 -23.30
N ASP A 48 -9.55 6.99 -23.77
CA ASP A 48 -8.40 7.44 -24.57
C ASP A 48 -8.09 6.53 -25.76
N SER A 49 -9.14 6.11 -26.48
CA SER A 49 -9.02 5.23 -27.65
C SER A 49 -8.38 3.86 -27.37
N ALA A 50 -8.39 3.41 -26.12
CA ALA A 50 -7.88 2.11 -25.69
C ALA A 50 -8.81 1.44 -24.67
N TRP A 51 -8.70 0.12 -24.56
CA TRP A 51 -9.37 -0.68 -23.53
C TRP A 51 -8.45 -0.86 -22.33
N TRP A 52 -8.95 -0.53 -21.13
CA TRP A 52 -8.22 -0.61 -19.87
C TRP A 52 -8.87 -1.67 -18.97
N PRO A 53 -8.14 -2.72 -18.55
CA PRO A 53 -8.69 -3.75 -17.68
C PRO A 53 -8.69 -3.34 -16.21
N ALA A 54 -9.68 -3.83 -15.47
CA ALA A 54 -9.66 -3.95 -14.02
C ALA A 54 -10.02 -5.39 -13.67
N THR A 55 -9.14 -6.06 -12.94
CA THR A 55 -9.23 -7.49 -12.61
C THR A 55 -9.20 -7.66 -11.11
N VAL A 56 -10.14 -8.44 -10.58
CA VAL A 56 -10.13 -8.93 -9.21
C VAL A 56 -10.15 -10.44 -9.24
N PHE A 57 -9.28 -11.05 -8.45
CA PHE A 57 -9.24 -12.48 -8.24
C PHE A 57 -9.24 -12.77 -6.74
N LEU A 58 -10.08 -13.70 -6.33
CA LEU A 58 -10.27 -14.11 -4.94
C LEU A 58 -10.17 -15.63 -4.86
N THR A 59 -9.51 -16.14 -3.82
CA THR A 59 -9.46 -17.58 -3.51
C THR A 59 -9.76 -17.83 -2.05
N ASN A 60 -10.17 -19.06 -1.73
CA ASN A 60 -10.52 -19.48 -0.37
C ASN A 60 -11.64 -18.62 0.23
N ILE A 61 -12.68 -18.33 -0.56
CA ILE A 61 -13.74 -17.40 -0.17
C ILE A 61 -14.62 -18.07 0.90
N PRO A 62 -14.78 -17.48 2.09
CA PRO A 62 -15.58 -18.07 3.15
C PRO A 62 -17.09 -17.80 2.95
N GLY A 63 -17.90 -18.14 3.95
CA GLY A 63 -19.37 -18.10 3.85
C GLY A 63 -19.97 -16.74 3.45
N TRP A 64 -19.29 -15.64 3.75
CA TRP A 64 -19.56 -14.34 3.14
C TRP A 64 -18.28 -13.50 3.04
N ILE A 65 -18.26 -12.60 2.05
CA ILE A 65 -17.26 -11.54 1.90
C ILE A 65 -17.92 -10.23 1.50
N ASN A 66 -17.28 -9.13 1.91
CA ASN A 66 -17.55 -7.80 1.41
C ASN A 66 -16.20 -7.15 1.05
N LEU A 67 -16.03 -6.79 -0.21
CA LEU A 67 -14.87 -6.05 -0.71
C LEU A 67 -15.38 -4.75 -1.32
N THR A 68 -14.83 -3.64 -0.86
CA THR A 68 -15.06 -2.32 -1.43
C THR A 68 -13.73 -1.65 -1.73
N THR A 69 -13.67 -0.96 -2.86
CA THR A 69 -12.59 -0.04 -3.18
C THR A 69 -13.16 1.20 -3.85
N GLU A 70 -12.99 2.34 -3.21
CA GLU A 70 -13.51 3.62 -3.68
C GLU A 70 -12.40 4.67 -3.69
N PRO A 71 -12.31 5.54 -4.70
CA PRO A 71 -11.35 6.64 -4.70
C PRO A 71 -11.56 7.54 -3.48
N SER A 72 -10.49 7.91 -2.77
CA SER A 72 -10.57 8.96 -1.77
C SER A 72 -10.96 10.30 -2.42
N THR A 73 -11.95 10.98 -1.87
CA THR A 73 -12.36 12.33 -2.29
C THR A 73 -11.78 13.44 -1.40
N ASP A 74 -10.92 13.07 -0.45
CA ASP A 74 -10.24 14.02 0.42
C ASP A 74 -8.98 14.54 -0.30
N PHE A 75 -8.96 15.85 -0.53
CA PHE A 75 -7.90 16.53 -1.27
C PHE A 75 -7.50 17.82 -0.54
N ASP A 76 -6.20 18.03 -0.42
CA ASP A 76 -5.61 19.27 0.09
C ASP A 76 -4.38 19.63 -0.75
N ILE A 77 -4.50 20.74 -1.47
CA ILE A 77 -3.44 21.28 -2.35
C ILE A 77 -2.20 21.75 -1.59
N THR A 78 -2.27 21.87 -0.26
CA THR A 78 -1.16 22.27 0.61
C THR A 78 -0.36 21.08 1.14
N LYS A 79 -0.78 19.85 0.79
CA LYS A 79 -0.19 18.59 1.21
C LYS A 79 0.33 17.80 0.01
N THR A 80 1.14 16.79 0.28
CA THR A 80 1.64 15.88 -0.77
C THR A 80 0.49 15.25 -1.54
N LEU A 81 0.58 15.18 -2.88
CA LEU A 81 -0.43 14.51 -3.71
C LEU A 81 -0.18 12.99 -3.82
N ALA A 82 0.93 12.47 -3.26
CA ALA A 82 1.39 11.10 -3.47
C ALA A 82 0.35 10.02 -3.13
N PHE A 83 -0.51 10.24 -2.13
CA PHE A 83 -1.60 9.32 -1.79
C PHE A 83 -3.00 9.94 -1.95
N GLN A 84 -3.08 11.20 -2.37
CA GLN A 84 -4.36 11.85 -2.61
C GLN A 84 -5.07 11.22 -3.81
N GLY A 85 -6.36 10.91 -3.63
CA GLY A 85 -7.12 10.13 -4.62
C GLY A 85 -6.74 8.65 -4.69
N SER A 86 -5.88 8.14 -3.78
CA SER A 86 -5.65 6.70 -3.66
C SER A 86 -6.96 5.99 -3.27
N PRO A 87 -7.21 4.78 -3.80
CA PRO A 87 -8.39 4.02 -3.46
C PRO A 87 -8.32 3.57 -2.00
N THR A 88 -9.43 3.76 -1.29
CA THR A 88 -9.67 3.14 0.00
C THR A 88 -10.19 1.74 -0.25
N LEU A 89 -9.39 0.74 0.08
CA LEU A 89 -9.79 -0.66 0.08
C LEU A 89 -10.27 -1.06 1.48
N GLU A 90 -11.40 -1.74 1.54
CA GLU A 90 -11.87 -2.44 2.73
C GLU A 90 -12.33 -3.85 2.34
N PHE A 91 -11.77 -4.84 3.00
CA PHE A 91 -12.14 -6.25 2.90
C PHE A 91 -12.66 -6.72 4.25
N LYS A 92 -13.80 -7.40 4.23
CA LYS A 92 -14.43 -8.05 5.38
C LYS A 92 -14.88 -9.45 4.98
N ALA A 93 -14.78 -10.39 5.90
CA ALA A 93 -15.16 -11.78 5.64
C ALA A 93 -15.66 -12.48 6.91
N SER A 94 -16.40 -13.59 6.73
CA SER A 94 -16.84 -14.44 7.85
C SER A 94 -15.71 -15.21 8.54
N MET A 95 -14.56 -15.37 7.88
CA MET A 95 -13.44 -16.17 8.33
C MET A 95 -12.13 -15.66 7.70
N GLU A 96 -11.03 -15.91 8.38
CA GLU A 96 -9.67 -15.66 7.89
C GLU A 96 -9.25 -16.66 6.79
N GLY A 97 -8.20 -16.33 6.04
CA GLY A 97 -7.54 -17.24 5.09
C GLY A 97 -7.86 -17.02 3.61
N ALA A 98 -8.69 -16.02 3.29
CA ALA A 98 -8.93 -15.62 1.90
C ALA A 98 -7.65 -15.02 1.29
N SER A 99 -7.49 -15.16 -0.03
CA SER A 99 -6.48 -14.42 -0.78
C SER A 99 -7.15 -13.54 -1.83
N LEU A 100 -6.55 -12.38 -2.08
CA LEU A 100 -7.06 -11.32 -2.95
C LEU A 100 -5.95 -10.85 -3.88
N TYR A 101 -6.25 -10.76 -5.16
CA TYR A 101 -5.46 -10.06 -6.15
C TYR A 101 -6.33 -9.00 -6.83
N ILE A 102 -5.83 -7.77 -6.92
CA ILE A 102 -6.46 -6.68 -7.66
C ILE A 102 -5.40 -6.10 -8.59
N GLU A 103 -5.75 -5.98 -9.87
CA GLU A 103 -4.98 -5.20 -10.84
C GLU A 103 -5.93 -4.21 -11.48
N ALA A 104 -5.65 -2.93 -11.31
CA ALA A 104 -6.44 -1.87 -11.93
C ALA A 104 -5.51 -0.82 -12.52
N TYR A 105 -5.63 -0.63 -13.83
CA TYR A 105 -5.03 0.51 -14.50
C TYR A 105 -5.77 1.77 -14.09
N GLY A 106 -5.07 2.87 -13.87
CA GLY A 106 -5.69 4.09 -13.35
C GLY A 106 -6.90 4.52 -14.20
N LYS A 107 -6.73 4.45 -15.52
CA LYS A 107 -7.78 4.74 -16.51
C LYS A 107 -9.00 3.80 -16.44
N ALA A 108 -8.82 2.55 -15.98
CA ALA A 108 -9.91 1.58 -15.82
C ALA A 108 -10.81 1.86 -14.61
N ILE A 109 -10.36 2.71 -13.70
CA ILE A 109 -11.10 3.12 -12.50
C ILE A 109 -11.13 4.66 -12.35
N ASN A 110 -10.95 5.37 -13.48
CA ASN A 110 -10.99 6.83 -13.56
C ASN A 110 -10.06 7.58 -12.57
N ARG A 111 -8.83 7.11 -12.43
CA ARG A 111 -7.79 7.72 -11.57
C ARG A 111 -6.46 7.89 -12.31
N LYS A 112 -5.54 8.61 -11.68
CA LYS A 112 -4.13 8.60 -12.07
C LYS A 112 -3.38 7.47 -11.36
N GLY A 113 -2.51 6.81 -12.11
CA GLY A 113 -1.64 5.75 -11.62
C GLY A 113 -2.29 4.36 -11.59
N ASP A 114 -1.46 3.33 -11.71
CA ASP A 114 -1.86 1.93 -11.75
C ASP A 114 -1.66 1.28 -10.37
N VAL A 115 -2.46 0.26 -10.04
CA VAL A 115 -2.33 -0.47 -8.78
C VAL A 115 -2.34 -1.96 -9.04
N ILE A 116 -1.39 -2.63 -8.41
CA ILE A 116 -1.43 -4.06 -8.17
C ILE A 116 -1.45 -4.27 -6.66
N LEU A 117 -2.37 -5.11 -6.21
CA LEU A 117 -2.44 -5.56 -4.84
C LEU A 117 -2.55 -7.07 -4.85
N LEU A 118 -1.73 -7.71 -4.03
CA LEU A 118 -1.81 -9.12 -3.71
C LEU A 118 -1.80 -9.24 -2.19
N ALA A 119 -2.78 -9.95 -1.65
CA ALA A 119 -2.86 -10.24 -0.23
C ALA A 119 -3.20 -11.72 -0.05
N GLU A 120 -2.36 -12.45 0.68
CA GLU A 120 -2.56 -13.87 1.00
C GLU A 120 -2.81 -14.02 2.50
N GLY A 121 -3.69 -14.95 2.88
CA GLY A 121 -4.01 -15.19 4.29
C GLY A 121 -4.60 -13.94 4.94
N ILE A 122 -5.55 -13.28 4.27
CA ILE A 122 -6.22 -12.09 4.80
C ILE A 122 -7.05 -12.51 6.02
N THR A 123 -7.02 -11.70 7.06
CA THR A 123 -7.88 -11.88 8.23
C THR A 123 -9.34 -11.57 7.91
N ASP A 124 -10.23 -11.68 8.90
CA ASP A 124 -11.64 -11.32 8.77
C ASP A 124 -11.88 -9.84 8.40
N PHE A 125 -10.86 -8.99 8.61
CA PHE A 125 -10.83 -7.59 8.21
C PHE A 125 -9.45 -7.19 7.66
N MET A 126 -9.44 -6.43 6.56
CA MET A 126 -8.26 -5.71 6.08
C MET A 126 -8.69 -4.38 5.46
N SER A 127 -7.90 -3.33 5.64
CA SER A 127 -8.12 -2.06 4.98
C SER A 127 -6.80 -1.42 4.55
N ILE A 128 -6.84 -0.75 3.40
CA ILE A 128 -5.79 0.15 2.93
C ILE A 128 -6.46 1.48 2.64
N LYS A 129 -6.09 2.53 3.36
CA LYS A 129 -6.76 3.82 3.26
C LYS A 129 -5.82 4.97 3.50
N MET A 130 -6.16 6.12 2.94
CA MET A 130 -5.45 7.35 3.24
C MET A 130 -5.72 7.79 4.70
N THR A 131 -4.70 8.31 5.37
CA THR A 131 -4.82 8.94 6.70
C THR A 131 -5.16 10.41 6.57
N GLU A 132 -5.58 11.03 7.68
CA GLU A 132 -5.79 12.49 7.76
C GLU A 132 -4.51 13.30 7.49
N SER A 133 -3.33 12.67 7.66
CA SER A 133 -2.03 13.26 7.34
C SER A 133 -1.60 12.99 5.88
N TYR A 134 -2.50 12.49 5.04
CA TYR A 134 -2.23 12.13 3.64
C TYR A 134 -1.15 11.05 3.48
N GLY A 135 -1.00 10.17 4.47
CA GLY A 135 -0.25 8.92 4.40
C GLY A 135 -1.14 7.75 3.96
N LEU A 136 -0.55 6.60 3.64
CA LEU A 136 -1.25 5.36 3.32
C LEU A 136 -1.18 4.41 4.52
N SER A 137 -2.32 4.17 5.17
CA SER A 137 -2.44 3.23 6.28
C SER A 137 -2.90 1.87 5.79
N ILE A 138 -2.16 0.83 6.20
CA ILE A 138 -2.50 -0.57 6.05
C ILE A 138 -2.92 -1.08 7.43
N ARG A 139 -4.07 -1.74 7.51
CA ARG A 139 -4.56 -2.39 8.74
C ARG A 139 -5.17 -3.73 8.44
N SER A 140 -4.90 -4.70 9.30
CA SER A 140 -5.47 -6.04 9.27
C SER A 140 -5.86 -6.45 10.69
N GLY A 141 -6.88 -7.30 10.81
CA GLY A 141 -7.29 -7.93 12.07
C GLY A 141 -6.31 -9.01 12.55
N GLY A 142 -6.72 -9.78 13.56
CA GLY A 142 -6.06 -11.03 13.97
C GLY A 142 -4.54 -10.92 14.17
N GLN A 143 -3.80 -11.86 13.56
CA GLN A 143 -2.33 -11.87 13.55
C GLN A 143 -1.70 -11.06 12.41
N GLY A 144 -2.52 -10.34 11.64
CA GLY A 144 -2.09 -9.63 10.44
C GLY A 144 -2.24 -10.45 9.18
N VAL A 145 -2.15 -9.79 8.04
CA VAL A 145 -2.16 -10.45 6.72
C VAL A 145 -0.84 -11.19 6.54
N GLU A 146 -0.89 -12.47 6.13
CA GLU A 146 0.31 -13.32 6.05
C GLU A 146 1.31 -12.77 5.04
N LYS A 147 0.84 -12.40 3.84
CA LYS A 147 1.64 -11.70 2.83
C LYS A 147 0.85 -10.59 2.20
N LEU A 148 1.48 -9.43 2.08
CA LEU A 148 0.95 -8.27 1.37
C LEU A 148 1.96 -7.82 0.34
N TYR A 149 1.53 -7.61 -0.89
CA TYR A 149 2.29 -6.89 -1.91
C TYR A 149 1.40 -5.79 -2.49
N VAL A 150 1.88 -4.56 -2.45
CA VAL A 150 1.22 -3.41 -3.07
C VAL A 150 2.22 -2.75 -4.00
N ARG A 151 1.84 -2.58 -5.26
CA ARG A 151 2.57 -1.74 -6.21
C ARG A 151 1.66 -0.63 -6.70
N MET A 152 2.17 0.59 -6.66
CA MET A 152 1.54 1.75 -7.25
C MET A 152 2.52 2.40 -8.22
N SER A 153 2.05 2.87 -9.37
CA SER A 153 2.93 3.51 -10.37
C SER A 153 2.26 4.69 -11.05
N ASN A 154 3.06 5.56 -11.68
CA ASN A 154 2.59 6.71 -12.45
C ASN A 154 1.72 7.69 -11.63
N ILE A 155 2.09 7.95 -10.38
CA ILE A 155 1.36 8.85 -9.48
C ILE A 155 2.03 10.22 -9.44
N PRO A 156 1.34 11.32 -9.77
CA PRO A 156 1.88 12.66 -9.51
C PRO A 156 2.04 12.88 -8.01
N ALA A 157 3.25 13.15 -7.54
CA ALA A 157 3.53 13.37 -6.12
C ALA A 157 3.35 14.85 -5.75
N THR A 158 4.15 15.73 -6.33
CA THR A 158 4.00 17.19 -6.24
C THR A 158 4.75 17.80 -7.41
N PRO A 159 4.16 18.67 -8.26
CA PRO A 159 4.89 19.20 -9.42
C PRO A 159 6.26 19.82 -9.06
N PRO A 160 7.34 19.50 -9.80
CA PRO A 160 7.41 18.68 -11.02
C PRO A 160 7.69 17.18 -10.78
N VAL A 161 7.55 16.69 -9.54
CA VAL A 161 7.88 15.32 -9.12
C VAL A 161 6.75 14.33 -9.40
N VAL A 162 7.12 13.19 -9.98
CA VAL A 162 6.26 12.02 -10.22
C VAL A 162 6.81 10.83 -9.43
N LEU A 163 5.93 10.12 -8.74
CA LEU A 163 6.19 8.79 -8.20
C LEU A 163 5.99 7.77 -9.33
N GLU A 164 7.11 7.38 -9.91
CA GLU A 164 7.16 6.39 -10.99
C GLU A 164 6.68 5.03 -10.47
N GLU A 165 7.16 4.63 -9.30
CA GLU A 165 6.84 3.35 -8.70
C GLU A 165 6.97 3.41 -7.17
N LEU A 166 6.03 2.80 -6.47
CA LEU A 166 6.08 2.47 -5.05
C LEU A 166 5.75 0.99 -4.93
N GLU A 167 6.65 0.23 -4.30
CA GLU A 167 6.44 -1.18 -3.95
C GLU A 167 6.49 -1.35 -2.45
N VAL A 168 5.57 -2.14 -1.92
CA VAL A 168 5.45 -2.46 -0.50
C VAL A 168 5.26 -3.97 -0.37
N LEU A 169 6.12 -4.62 0.41
CA LEU A 169 5.99 -6.03 0.77
C LEU A 169 5.81 -6.13 2.29
N GLY A 170 4.73 -6.74 2.74
CA GLY A 170 4.45 -7.02 4.14
C GLY A 170 4.39 -8.52 4.40
N GLU A 171 4.85 -8.96 5.57
CA GLU A 171 4.72 -10.33 6.07
C GLU A 171 4.17 -10.29 7.49
N ASN A 172 3.08 -11.03 7.76
CA ASN A 172 2.37 -11.04 9.06
C ASN A 172 2.04 -9.63 9.58
N LEU A 173 1.57 -8.75 8.68
CA LEU A 173 1.44 -7.32 8.93
C LEU A 173 0.07 -6.99 9.51
N GLN A 174 0.03 -6.50 10.75
CA GLN A 174 -1.21 -6.03 11.39
C GLN A 174 -1.47 -4.57 11.07
N ARG A 175 -0.44 -3.71 11.17
CA ARG A 175 -0.53 -2.29 10.85
C ARG A 175 0.76 -1.78 10.25
N ALA A 176 0.65 -0.80 9.37
CA ALA A 176 1.73 0.10 8.97
C ALA A 176 1.12 1.39 8.40
N THR A 177 1.84 2.49 8.50
CA THR A 177 1.49 3.75 7.84
C THR A 177 2.69 4.24 7.05
N ILE A 178 2.50 4.46 5.75
CA ILE A 178 3.53 5.01 4.85
C ILE A 178 3.20 6.48 4.62
N ASN A 179 4.10 7.38 4.94
CA ASN A 179 3.95 8.81 4.72
C ASN A 179 4.94 9.27 3.65
N VAL A 180 4.56 10.25 2.83
CA VAL A 180 5.50 11.02 2.00
C VAL A 180 5.53 12.43 2.58
N ARG A 181 6.68 12.86 3.10
CA ARG A 181 6.85 14.19 3.70
C ARG A 181 7.77 15.04 2.85
N GLU A 182 7.39 16.30 2.64
CA GLU A 182 8.25 17.32 2.04
C GLU A 182 8.96 18.08 3.17
N LEU A 183 10.29 17.99 3.24
CA LEU A 183 11.07 18.67 4.28
C LEU A 183 11.45 20.10 3.89
N LEU A 184 11.69 20.37 2.60
CA LEU A 184 12.11 21.67 2.07
C LEU A 184 11.52 21.93 0.67
N GLY A 185 10.20 21.86 0.56
CA GLY A 185 9.48 22.01 -0.70
C GLY A 185 9.49 20.74 -1.55
N PRO A 186 8.94 20.80 -2.78
CA PRO A 186 8.54 19.61 -3.54
C PRO A 186 9.71 18.71 -3.97
N TYR A 187 10.93 19.22 -3.95
CA TYR A 187 12.14 18.52 -4.40
C TYR A 187 12.77 17.61 -3.33
N TYR A 188 12.42 17.80 -2.04
CA TYR A 188 13.02 17.09 -0.91
C TYR A 188 11.96 16.25 -0.20
N SER A 189 11.42 15.26 -0.93
CA SER A 189 10.46 14.31 -0.39
C SER A 189 11.15 13.13 0.29
N VAL A 190 10.53 12.68 1.37
CA VAL A 190 11.04 11.63 2.23
C VAL A 190 9.89 10.66 2.50
N ILE A 191 10.14 9.37 2.30
CA ILE A 191 9.18 8.32 2.62
C ILE A 191 9.42 7.88 4.04
N GLU A 192 8.38 7.88 4.86
CA GLU A 192 8.44 7.46 6.25
C GLU A 192 7.52 6.27 6.46
N ILE A 193 7.98 5.23 7.17
CA ILE A 193 7.12 4.12 7.60
C ILE A 193 6.98 4.20 9.12
N ASP A 194 5.75 4.33 9.59
CA ASP A 194 5.35 4.49 11.00
C ASP A 194 4.30 3.44 11.40
N ASP A 195 4.06 3.29 12.72
CA ASP A 195 3.03 2.40 13.30
C ASP A 195 3.06 0.98 12.72
N VAL A 196 4.27 0.47 12.48
CA VAL A 196 4.45 -0.91 12.04
C VAL A 196 4.16 -1.83 13.24
N GLN A 197 3.16 -2.68 13.08
CA GLN A 197 2.82 -3.71 14.05
C GLN A 197 2.63 -5.04 13.34
N GLY A 198 3.20 -6.10 13.91
CA GLY A 198 3.21 -7.43 13.32
C GLY A 198 4.27 -7.59 12.24
N GLY A 199 5.02 -8.68 12.34
CA GLY A 199 5.96 -9.17 11.32
C GLY A 199 6.92 -8.13 10.74
N ARG A 200 6.91 -7.97 9.42
CA ARG A 200 7.89 -7.19 8.64
C ARG A 200 7.21 -6.40 7.53
N ILE A 201 7.73 -5.22 7.23
CA ILE A 201 7.39 -4.46 6.03
C ILE A 201 8.65 -3.97 5.33
N ILE A 202 8.67 -4.10 4.01
CA ILE A 202 9.69 -3.56 3.13
C ILE A 202 9.00 -2.58 2.19
N ALA A 203 9.58 -1.40 1.98
CA ALA A 203 9.11 -0.51 0.94
C ALA A 203 10.27 0.02 0.09
N SER A 204 9.98 0.27 -1.18
CA SER A 204 10.85 0.98 -2.10
C SER A 204 10.04 1.91 -2.96
N ALA A 205 10.64 3.03 -3.36
CA ALA A 205 10.00 3.93 -4.30
C ALA A 205 11.01 4.45 -5.31
N ARG A 206 10.50 4.86 -6.46
CA ARG A 206 11.23 5.54 -7.50
C ARG A 206 10.47 6.81 -7.86
N LEU A 207 11.17 7.92 -7.80
CA LEU A 207 10.65 9.25 -8.11
C LEU A 207 11.38 9.77 -9.35
N SER A 208 10.75 10.64 -10.11
CA SER A 208 11.36 11.38 -11.20
C SER A 208 10.94 12.84 -11.10
N ALA A 209 11.75 13.76 -11.65
CA ALA A 209 11.40 15.17 -11.75
C ALA A 209 11.88 15.74 -13.07
N THR A 210 11.03 16.50 -13.76
CA THR A 210 11.41 17.20 -14.99
C THR A 210 11.58 18.69 -14.72
N ILE A 211 12.80 19.19 -14.90
CA ILE A 211 13.16 20.60 -14.71
C ILE A 211 13.83 21.10 -15.98
N GLU A 212 13.29 22.17 -16.59
CA GLU A 212 13.86 22.77 -17.81
C GLU A 212 14.19 21.74 -18.91
N ASP A 213 13.20 20.89 -19.24
CA ASP A 213 13.30 19.78 -20.21
C ASP A 213 14.36 18.70 -19.89
N THR A 214 14.94 18.73 -18.69
CA THR A 214 15.87 17.72 -18.20
C THR A 214 15.16 16.81 -17.19
N GLU A 215 15.20 15.50 -17.42
CA GLU A 215 14.65 14.48 -16.53
C GLU A 215 15.68 14.05 -15.49
N PHE A 216 15.32 14.12 -14.22
CA PHE A 216 16.11 13.67 -13.08
C PHE A 216 15.44 12.42 -12.48
N ASP A 217 16.12 11.27 -12.56
CA ASP A 217 15.68 10.02 -11.90
C ASP A 217 16.14 10.05 -10.43
N LEU A 218 15.17 10.18 -9.53
CA LEU A 218 15.34 10.24 -8.08
C LEU A 218 15.03 8.86 -7.50
N ARG A 219 16.03 7.99 -7.45
CA ARG A 219 15.83 6.60 -7.00
C ARG A 219 15.78 6.53 -5.48
N GLY A 220 14.75 5.87 -4.98
CA GLY A 220 14.56 5.59 -3.57
C GLY A 220 15.16 4.25 -3.14
N VAL A 221 15.47 4.21 -1.85
CA VAL A 221 16.30 3.24 -1.12
C VAL A 221 15.40 2.20 -0.45
N LEU A 222 15.83 0.93 -0.43
CA LEU A 222 15.13 -0.17 0.25
C LEU A 222 15.05 0.10 1.76
N LEU A 223 13.83 0.13 2.31
CA LEU A 223 13.58 0.15 3.75
C LEU A 223 13.16 -1.24 4.20
N ASP A 224 13.82 -1.79 5.20
CA ASP A 224 13.37 -2.98 5.92
C ASP A 224 13.00 -2.59 7.35
N ALA A 225 11.76 -2.80 7.79
CA ALA A 225 11.36 -2.63 9.17
C ALA A 225 10.87 -3.98 9.72
N GLN A 226 11.57 -4.51 10.74
CA GLN A 226 11.27 -5.81 11.35
C GLN A 226 10.83 -5.68 12.81
N PHE A 227 9.72 -6.31 13.15
CA PHE A 227 9.16 -6.40 14.50
C PHE A 227 9.11 -7.85 14.99
N SER A 228 9.63 -8.08 16.19
CA SER A 228 9.48 -9.36 16.88
C SER A 228 9.14 -9.12 18.36
N GLY A 229 8.05 -9.70 18.84
CA GLY A 229 7.68 -9.69 20.26
C GLY A 229 7.44 -8.31 20.88
N GLY A 230 7.01 -7.31 20.09
CA GLY A 230 6.77 -5.94 20.57
C GLY A 230 8.00 -5.03 20.61
N LEU A 231 9.17 -5.51 20.15
CA LEU A 231 10.40 -4.72 20.05
C LEU A 231 10.82 -4.57 18.57
N PRO A 232 11.21 -3.36 18.12
CA PRO A 232 11.85 -3.17 16.81
C PRO A 232 13.22 -3.84 16.81
N THR A 233 13.51 -4.65 15.79
CA THR A 233 14.72 -5.50 15.77
C THR A 233 15.74 -5.13 14.70
N GLY A 234 15.40 -4.25 13.75
CA GLY A 234 16.38 -3.73 12.79
C GLY A 234 15.77 -2.85 11.73
N THR A 235 16.61 -1.98 11.14
CA THR A 235 16.30 -1.24 9.91
C THR A 235 17.49 -1.24 8.99
N THR A 236 17.29 -1.63 7.73
CA THR A 236 18.33 -1.52 6.69
C THR A 236 17.91 -0.51 5.64
N LEU A 237 18.83 0.38 5.27
CA LEU A 237 18.70 1.37 4.20
C LEU A 237 19.66 1.00 3.07
N GLY A 238 19.16 0.58 1.90
CA GLY A 238 19.98 0.20 0.74
C GLY A 238 19.90 1.17 -0.44
N VAL A 239 21.00 1.83 -0.79
CA VAL A 239 21.11 2.72 -1.97
C VAL A 239 21.70 1.91 -3.15
N ASN A 240 21.09 2.00 -4.34
CA ASN A 240 21.59 1.33 -5.57
C ASN A 240 21.63 -0.21 -5.53
N GLY A 241 20.73 -0.88 -4.80
CA GLY A 241 20.74 -2.36 -4.72
C GLY A 241 21.97 -2.94 -4.01
N MET A 242 22.82 -2.09 -3.43
CA MET A 242 23.79 -2.48 -2.42
C MET A 242 23.14 -2.23 -1.06
N ALA A 243 22.75 -3.32 -0.39
CA ALA A 243 22.45 -3.29 1.03
C ALA A 243 23.73 -2.90 1.76
N SER A 244 23.87 -1.63 2.14
CA SER A 244 24.88 -1.25 3.12
C SER A 244 24.30 -1.63 4.46
N ASP A 245 24.85 -2.68 5.05
CA ASP A 245 24.61 -3.03 6.45
C ASP A 245 25.08 -1.84 7.30
N LEU A 246 24.15 -0.94 7.60
CA LEU A 246 24.33 0.19 8.50
C LEU A 246 23.32 0.03 9.62
N SER A 247 23.64 -0.90 10.51
CA SER A 247 23.14 -0.96 11.89
C SER A 247 23.64 0.27 12.70
N MET A 248 23.38 1.48 12.21
CA MET A 248 23.85 2.72 12.83
C MET A 248 22.76 3.80 12.77
N LEU A 249 21.66 3.54 13.46
CA LEU A 249 20.96 4.54 14.27
C LEU A 249 20.06 3.78 15.25
N ASN A 250 20.71 3.24 16.29
CA ASN A 250 19.99 2.76 17.46
C ASN A 250 19.25 3.96 18.08
N MET A 251 17.92 3.83 18.14
CA MET A 251 17.10 4.20 19.29
C MET A 251 17.46 5.57 19.89
N VAL A 252 16.81 6.65 19.45
CA VAL A 252 16.80 7.89 20.24
C VAL A 252 16.01 7.58 21.52
N PRO A 253 16.66 7.48 22.70
CA PRO A 253 15.96 7.11 23.92
C PRO A 253 15.12 8.32 24.35
N GLY A 254 13.79 8.20 24.34
CA GLY A 254 12.90 9.26 24.84
C GLY A 254 11.64 9.55 24.03
N MET A 255 11.45 8.96 22.85
CA MET A 255 10.16 8.98 22.15
C MET A 255 9.39 7.69 22.43
N GLY A 256 8.30 7.80 23.18
CA GLY A 256 7.44 6.67 23.55
C GLY A 256 6.68 6.07 22.37
N ASP A 257 6.51 4.75 22.45
CA ASP A 257 5.49 3.90 21.81
C ASP A 257 5.33 3.83 20.27
N SER A 258 6.16 4.49 19.46
CA SER A 258 6.10 4.29 17.99
C SER A 258 7.48 4.35 17.31
N ASN A 259 7.78 3.34 16.50
CA ASN A 259 9.00 3.28 15.71
C ASN A 259 8.77 3.95 14.36
N LYS A 260 9.65 4.89 14.02
CA LYS A 260 9.61 5.69 12.79
C LYS A 260 10.82 5.37 11.95
N HIS A 261 10.62 5.16 10.66
CA HIS A 261 11.69 4.84 9.71
C HIS A 261 11.68 5.87 8.57
N LEU A 262 12.84 6.45 8.23
CA LEU A 262 12.96 7.57 7.28
C LEU A 262 13.75 7.18 6.02
N MET A 263 13.26 7.55 4.84
CA MET A 263 13.89 7.30 3.54
C MET A 263 13.98 8.59 2.72
N VAL A 264 15.21 8.97 2.36
CA VAL A 264 15.48 10.16 1.56
C VAL A 264 15.92 9.74 0.16
N ALA A 265 15.32 10.31 -0.89
CA ALA A 265 15.75 10.06 -2.26
C ALA A 265 17.10 10.74 -2.58
N GLU A 266 17.96 10.06 -3.34
CA GLU A 266 19.22 10.64 -3.84
C GLU A 266 18.96 11.60 -5.02
N PRO A 267 19.83 12.62 -5.25
CA PRO A 267 21.09 12.92 -4.56
C PRO A 267 20.92 13.73 -3.25
N PHE A 268 19.69 13.88 -2.76
CA PHE A 268 19.37 14.84 -1.70
C PHE A 268 19.67 14.37 -0.28
N SER A 269 20.11 13.12 -0.12
CA SER A 269 20.40 12.53 1.21
C SER A 269 21.39 13.36 2.00
N SER A 270 22.47 13.83 1.36
CA SER A 270 23.52 14.63 1.99
C SER A 270 23.00 15.96 2.54
N ALA A 271 22.11 16.64 1.81
CA ALA A 271 21.47 17.87 2.24
C ALA A 271 20.51 17.61 3.42
N VAL A 272 19.66 16.59 3.32
CA VAL A 272 18.68 16.25 4.36
C VAL A 272 19.38 15.78 5.65
N LEU A 273 20.41 14.95 5.54
CA LEU A 273 21.21 14.49 6.70
C LEU A 273 21.91 15.66 7.38
N THR A 274 22.46 16.61 6.62
CA THR A 274 23.07 17.82 7.18
C THR A 274 22.06 18.62 8.01
N ILE A 275 20.83 18.73 7.52
CA ILE A 275 19.77 19.47 8.21
C ILE A 275 19.32 18.73 9.46
N LEU A 276 19.01 17.44 9.36
CA LEU A 276 18.63 16.62 10.52
C LEU A 276 19.71 16.66 11.59
N ALA A 277 20.99 16.58 11.22
CA ALA A 277 22.10 16.74 12.16
C ALA A 277 22.17 18.14 12.78
N THR A 278 21.82 19.18 12.02
CA THR A 278 21.81 20.57 12.52
C THR A 278 20.62 20.86 13.43
N THR A 279 19.45 20.28 13.16
CA THR A 279 18.21 20.55 13.90
C THR A 279 17.96 19.60 15.07
N LEU A 280 18.47 18.36 14.99
CA LEU A 280 18.34 17.34 16.05
C LEU A 280 19.64 17.16 16.86
N GLY A 281 20.80 17.53 16.32
CA GLY A 281 22.11 17.43 16.98
C GLY A 281 22.61 18.74 17.59
N GLY A 282 21.80 19.80 17.56
CA GLY A 282 22.10 21.09 18.18
C GLY A 282 21.68 21.14 19.64
N ASP A 283 22.47 20.51 20.50
CA ASP A 283 22.76 20.93 21.88
C ASP A 283 24.23 20.61 22.21
#